data_AF-A0A7C1D3N6-F1
#
_entry.id   AF-A0A7C1D3N6-F1
#
_cell.length_a   1.000
_cell.length_b   1.000
_cell.length_c   1.000
_cell.angle_alpha   90.00
_cell.angle_beta   90.00
_cell.angle_gamma   90.00
#
_symmetry.space_group_name_H-M   'P 1'
#
loop_
_entity.id
_entity.type
_entity.pdbx_description
1 polymer ?
#
loop_
_entity_poly.entity_id
_entity_poly.type
_entity_poly.pdbx_seq_one_letter_code
_entity_poly.pdbx_strand_id
1 'polypeptide(L)'
;MSITAMVNEFTAEQPFLITPAGQNPDAMMVKILAQKAGLNFTYDKFAMPDTLKNHKTLVLVAGGSSKGLGAANIDKDKELERINSLIAAAKKDSIKIITMHIGGKKRRGKLSDPFNRISAENASYLIVLKDGDEDGYFAEVAKQKKIALIYIEKIMEAGDILKTVFINQTK
;
A
#
# COMPACT_ATOMS: atom_id res chain seq x y z
N MET A 1 28.56 2.95 -7.14
CA MET A 1 27.56 3.62 -6.29
C MET A 1 26.66 2.54 -5.71
N SER A 2 26.77 2.25 -4.41
CA SER A 2 26.00 1.20 -3.77
C SER A 2 24.54 1.60 -3.62
N ILE A 3 23.66 0.62 -3.85
CA ILE A 3 22.18 0.69 -3.79
C ILE A 3 21.65 1.24 -2.44
N THR A 4 22.49 1.27 -1.41
CA THR A 4 22.20 1.81 -0.08
C THR A 4 21.90 3.32 -0.05
N ALA A 5 22.25 4.08 -1.10
CA ALA A 5 22.15 5.55 -1.11
C ALA A 5 20.81 6.12 -1.63
N MET A 6 19.79 5.29 -1.89
CA MET A 6 18.45 5.74 -2.32
C MET A 6 17.36 5.43 -1.30
N VAL A 7 17.67 5.47 0.00
CA VAL A 7 16.62 5.67 1.01
C VAL A 7 16.21 7.14 0.93
N ASN A 8 15.47 7.48 -0.14
CA ASN A 8 14.89 8.80 -0.35
C ASN A 8 14.02 9.17 0.85
N GLU A 9 14.09 10.45 1.23
CA GLU A 9 13.48 11.14 2.38
C GLU A 9 11.93 11.13 2.40
N PHE A 10 11.29 9.99 2.12
CA PHE A 10 9.85 9.88 2.19
C PHE A 10 9.40 9.80 3.66
N THR A 11 8.66 10.81 4.08
CA THR A 11 7.98 10.85 5.39
C THR A 11 6.47 10.79 5.18
N ALA A 12 5.78 10.07 6.05
CA ALA A 12 4.32 10.03 6.11
C ALA A 12 3.84 10.44 7.49
N GLU A 13 2.57 10.86 7.57
CA GLU A 13 1.99 11.48 8.76
C GLU A 13 0.91 10.58 9.38
N GLN A 14 0.84 10.60 10.70
CA GLN A 14 -0.16 9.90 11.50
C GLN A 14 -1.31 10.86 11.86
N PRO A 15 -2.55 10.39 12.07
CA PRO A 15 -2.99 9.00 11.86
C PRO A 15 -3.12 8.68 10.37
N PHE A 16 -3.01 7.39 10.03
CA PHE A 16 -3.19 6.90 8.65
C PHE A 16 -4.25 5.82 8.54
N LEU A 17 -4.78 5.63 7.33
CA LEU A 17 -5.79 4.62 7.03
C LEU A 17 -5.14 3.45 6.30
N ILE A 18 -5.38 2.22 6.75
CA ILE A 18 -4.97 0.99 6.07
C ILE A 18 -6.20 0.32 5.49
N THR A 19 -6.19 0.03 4.19
CA THR A 19 -7.24 -0.74 3.51
C THR A 19 -6.63 -1.72 2.51
N PRO A 20 -7.21 -2.92 2.33
CA PRO A 20 -6.87 -3.74 1.18
C PRO A 20 -7.30 -3.06 -0.12
N ALA A 21 -6.54 -3.32 -1.19
CA ALA A 21 -6.91 -3.09 -2.58
C ALA A 21 -6.96 -4.46 -3.27
N GLY A 22 -8.18 -5.03 -3.39
CA GLY A 22 -8.41 -6.39 -3.86
C GLY A 22 -8.79 -7.40 -2.76
N GLN A 23 -9.24 -6.91 -1.60
CA GLN A 23 -9.70 -7.69 -0.44
C GLN A 23 -8.73 -8.81 0.00
N ASN A 24 -7.42 -8.59 -0.09
CA ASN A 24 -6.42 -9.55 0.36
C ASN A 24 -6.29 -9.62 1.90
N PRO A 25 -5.96 -10.81 2.46
CA PRO A 25 -5.64 -10.95 3.89
C PRO A 25 -4.33 -10.24 4.28
N ASP A 26 -3.50 -9.89 3.31
CA ASP A 26 -2.19 -9.27 3.55
C ASP A 26 -2.36 -7.90 4.24
N ALA A 27 -3.48 -7.19 3.99
CA ALA A 27 -3.82 -5.97 4.69
C ALA A 27 -3.98 -6.15 6.22
N MET A 28 -4.47 -7.31 6.67
CA MET A 28 -4.52 -7.65 8.10
C MET A 28 -3.11 -7.83 8.67
N MET A 29 -2.19 -8.38 7.88
CA MET A 29 -0.79 -8.54 8.29
C MET A 29 -0.12 -7.17 8.43
N VAL A 30 -0.35 -6.24 7.49
CA VAL A 30 0.12 -4.84 7.60
C VAL A 30 -0.44 -4.16 8.85
N LYS A 31 -1.74 -4.33 9.15
CA LYS A 31 -2.34 -3.86 10.40
C LYS A 31 -1.57 -4.37 11.62
N ILE A 32 -1.30 -5.68 11.70
CA ILE A 32 -0.60 -6.28 12.85
C ILE A 32 0.81 -5.70 12.99
N LEU A 33 1.53 -5.52 11.88
CA LEU A 33 2.87 -4.94 11.88
C LEU A 33 2.85 -3.47 12.31
N ALA A 34 1.90 -2.67 11.80
CA ALA A 34 1.72 -1.29 12.21
C ALA A 34 1.39 -1.16 13.71
N GLN A 35 0.55 -2.07 14.24
CA GLN A 35 0.23 -2.11 15.66
C GLN A 35 1.44 -2.46 16.52
N LYS A 36 2.24 -3.46 16.11
CA LYS A 36 3.50 -3.81 16.79
C LYS A 36 4.53 -2.67 16.75
N ALA A 37 4.50 -1.86 15.70
CA ALA A 37 5.33 -0.67 15.58
C ALA A 37 4.86 0.52 16.43
N GLY A 38 3.72 0.41 17.13
CA GLY A 38 3.17 1.46 17.99
C GLY A 38 2.60 2.65 17.22
N LEU A 39 2.17 2.43 15.96
CA LEU A 39 1.66 3.49 15.10
C LEU A 39 0.17 3.77 15.33
N ASN A 40 -0.24 5.02 15.12
CA ASN A 40 -1.62 5.46 15.17
C ASN A 40 -2.27 5.33 13.79
N PHE A 41 -3.22 4.41 13.64
CA PHE A 41 -3.88 4.15 12.37
C PHE A 41 -5.32 3.62 12.56
N THR A 42 -6.10 3.71 11.50
CA THR A 42 -7.37 3.01 11.35
C THR A 42 -7.22 1.91 10.31
N TYR A 43 -7.78 0.74 10.56
CA TYR A 43 -7.88 -0.32 9.56
C TYR A 43 -9.34 -0.55 9.22
N ASP A 44 -9.66 -0.44 7.94
CA ASP A 44 -11.00 -0.67 7.42
C ASP A 44 -10.91 -1.46 6.10
N LYS A 45 -11.61 -2.60 6.05
CA LYS A 45 -11.66 -3.45 4.85
C LYS A 45 -12.50 -2.82 3.73
N PHE A 46 -13.45 -1.97 4.11
CA PHE A 46 -14.42 -1.34 3.23
C PHE A 46 -14.30 0.17 3.30
N ALA A 47 -13.09 0.67 3.55
CA ALA A 47 -12.83 2.10 3.64
C ALA A 47 -13.41 2.82 2.41
N MET A 48 -14.08 3.93 2.70
CA MET A 48 -14.71 4.82 1.74
C MET A 48 -14.05 6.19 1.83
N PRO A 49 -14.26 7.10 0.85
CA PRO A 49 -13.73 8.46 0.90
C PRO A 49 -13.96 9.19 2.22
N ASP A 50 -15.12 9.02 2.85
CA ASP A 50 -15.42 9.64 4.14
C ASP A 50 -14.52 9.15 5.29
N THR A 51 -14.01 7.91 5.21
CA THR A 51 -13.08 7.35 6.19
C THR A 51 -11.76 8.13 6.19
N LEU A 52 -11.37 8.81 5.10
CA LEU A 52 -10.10 9.54 4.98
C LEU A 52 -10.05 10.89 5.70
N LYS A 53 -11.20 11.47 6.07
CA LYS A 53 -11.29 12.87 6.55
C LYS A 53 -10.38 13.22 7.71
N ASN A 54 -10.03 12.24 8.54
CA ASN A 54 -9.21 12.42 9.73
C ASN A 54 -7.80 11.83 9.60
N HIS A 55 -7.39 11.40 8.40
CA HIS A 55 -6.11 10.74 8.17
C HIS A 55 -5.23 11.57 7.24
N LYS A 56 -3.92 11.53 7.50
CA LYS A 56 -2.92 12.26 6.71
C LYS A 56 -2.24 11.38 5.66
N THR A 57 -2.43 10.07 5.75
CA THR A 57 -1.86 9.11 4.81
C THR A 57 -2.84 7.95 4.58
N LEU A 58 -2.88 7.46 3.34
CA LEU A 58 -3.60 6.28 2.92
C LEU A 58 -2.60 5.17 2.58
N VAL A 59 -2.72 4.02 3.23
CA VAL A 59 -1.96 2.81 2.97
C VAL A 59 -2.85 1.82 2.22
N LEU A 60 -2.56 1.63 0.94
CA LEU A 60 -3.21 0.64 0.08
C LEU A 60 -2.38 -0.64 0.06
N VAL A 61 -2.95 -1.74 0.53
CA VAL A 61 -2.28 -3.05 0.47
C VAL A 61 -2.75 -3.78 -0.78
N ALA A 62 -1.90 -3.81 -1.80
CA ALA A 62 -2.26 -4.19 -3.15
C ALA A 62 -2.12 -5.70 -3.42
N GLY A 63 -3.20 -6.28 -3.95
CA GLY A 63 -3.24 -7.68 -4.37
C GLY A 63 -4.66 -8.23 -4.34
N GLY A 64 -5.04 -9.01 -5.35
CA GLY A 64 -6.36 -9.61 -5.43
C GLY A 64 -6.47 -10.92 -4.65
N SER A 65 -7.62 -11.17 -4.04
CA SER A 65 -7.95 -12.44 -3.38
C SER A 65 -9.35 -12.90 -3.75
N SER A 66 -9.49 -13.97 -4.55
CA SER A 66 -10.82 -14.49 -4.91
C SER A 66 -11.65 -14.86 -3.68
N LYS A 67 -11.03 -15.50 -2.69
CA LYS A 67 -11.68 -15.81 -1.40
C LYS A 67 -12.06 -14.55 -0.63
N GLY A 68 -11.20 -13.53 -0.68
CA GLY A 68 -11.44 -12.25 -0.01
C GLY A 68 -12.61 -11.49 -0.61
N LEU A 69 -12.63 -11.36 -1.94
CA LEU A 69 -13.73 -10.76 -2.70
C LEU A 69 -15.05 -11.50 -2.46
N GLY A 70 -15.01 -12.85 -2.52
CA GLY A 70 -16.20 -13.67 -2.23
C GLY A 70 -16.72 -13.48 -0.80
N ALA A 71 -15.84 -13.47 0.21
CA ALA A 71 -16.22 -13.23 1.60
C ALA A 71 -16.72 -11.80 1.85
N ALA A 72 -16.22 -10.84 1.07
CA ALA A 72 -16.64 -9.44 1.10
C ALA A 72 -17.93 -9.18 0.31
N ASN A 73 -18.43 -10.19 -0.43
CA ASN A 73 -19.59 -10.07 -1.31
C ASN A 73 -19.46 -8.89 -2.31
N ILE A 74 -18.25 -8.69 -2.84
CA ILE A 74 -17.92 -7.65 -3.81
C ILE A 74 -17.21 -8.26 -5.00
N ASP A 75 -17.59 -7.84 -6.21
CA ASP A 75 -16.90 -8.25 -7.43
C ASP A 75 -15.65 -7.38 -7.68
N LYS A 76 -14.86 -7.79 -8.68
CA LYS A 76 -13.60 -7.13 -9.02
C LYS A 76 -13.80 -5.67 -9.43
N ASP A 77 -14.83 -5.37 -10.21
CA ASP A 77 -15.01 -4.06 -10.82
C ASP A 77 -15.51 -3.05 -9.79
N LYS A 78 -16.44 -3.46 -8.92
CA LYS A 78 -16.85 -2.66 -7.75
C LYS A 78 -15.71 -2.41 -6.78
N GLU A 79 -14.84 -3.39 -6.57
CA GLU A 79 -13.65 -3.18 -5.73
C GLU A 79 -12.67 -2.19 -6.39
N LEU A 80 -12.51 -2.22 -7.71
CA LEU A 80 -11.70 -1.22 -8.44
C LEU A 80 -12.33 0.18 -8.34
N GLU A 81 -13.64 0.31 -8.44
CA GLU A 81 -14.36 1.57 -8.23
C GLU A 81 -14.14 2.13 -6.82
N ARG A 82 -14.23 1.27 -5.81
CA ARG A 82 -13.95 1.65 -4.42
C ARG A 82 -12.53 2.19 -4.26
N ILE A 83 -11.54 1.48 -4.79
CA ILE A 83 -10.13 1.91 -4.72
C ILE A 83 -9.91 3.22 -5.48
N ASN A 84 -10.50 3.37 -6.68
CA ASN A 84 -10.47 4.62 -7.44
C ASN A 84 -11.03 5.79 -6.63
N SER A 85 -12.17 5.60 -5.98
CA SER A 85 -12.82 6.65 -5.19
C SER A 85 -11.94 7.11 -4.02
N LEU A 86 -11.28 6.17 -3.33
CA LEU A 86 -10.34 6.46 -2.26
C LEU A 86 -9.11 7.22 -2.77
N ILE A 87 -8.52 6.79 -3.89
CA ILE A 87 -7.36 7.46 -4.49
C ILE A 87 -7.73 8.89 -4.92
N ALA A 88 -8.90 9.07 -5.53
CA ALA A 88 -9.38 10.38 -5.96
C ALA A 88 -9.57 11.33 -4.76
N ALA A 89 -10.18 10.84 -3.68
CA ALA A 89 -10.36 11.60 -2.45
C ALA A 89 -9.01 11.94 -1.79
N ALA A 90 -8.11 10.96 -1.67
CA ALA A 90 -6.78 11.19 -1.12
C ALA A 90 -6.00 12.25 -1.91
N LYS A 91 -6.03 12.19 -3.25
CA LYS A 91 -5.40 13.21 -4.11
C LYS A 91 -6.02 14.59 -3.95
N LYS A 92 -7.35 14.68 -3.90
CA LYS A 92 -8.08 15.94 -3.71
C LYS A 92 -7.65 16.64 -2.42
N ASP A 93 -7.47 15.86 -1.36
CA ASP A 93 -7.13 16.37 -0.02
C ASP A 93 -5.62 16.37 0.24
N SER A 94 -4.80 16.12 -0.79
CA SER A 94 -3.33 16.04 -0.70
C SER A 94 -2.81 15.04 0.34
N ILE A 95 -3.58 13.97 0.59
CA ILE A 95 -3.21 12.85 1.44
C ILE A 95 -2.20 11.97 0.68
N LYS A 96 -1.05 11.69 1.31
CA LYS A 96 -0.02 10.80 0.75
C LYS A 96 -0.55 9.37 0.61
N ILE A 97 -0.16 8.70 -0.46
CA ILE A 97 -0.55 7.30 -0.70
C ILE A 97 0.69 6.41 -0.62
N ILE A 98 0.68 5.44 0.28
CA ILE A 98 1.68 4.37 0.34
C ILE A 98 1.04 3.11 -0.21
N THR A 99 1.65 2.53 -1.24
CA THR A 99 1.21 1.24 -1.77
C THR A 99 2.15 0.15 -1.29
N MET A 100 1.58 -0.87 -0.64
CA MET A 100 2.30 -2.01 -0.09
C MET A 100 1.89 -3.27 -0.83
N HIS A 101 2.84 -3.91 -1.51
CA HIS A 101 2.67 -5.21 -2.15
C HIS A 101 3.48 -6.26 -1.39
N ILE A 102 2.92 -6.75 -0.27
CA ILE A 102 3.62 -7.72 0.60
C ILE A 102 3.20 -9.18 0.37
N GLY A 103 2.22 -9.41 -0.51
CA GLY A 103 1.76 -10.76 -0.84
C GLY A 103 2.62 -11.49 -1.87
N GLY A 104 3.66 -10.83 -2.37
CA GLY A 104 4.66 -11.39 -3.27
C GLY A 104 4.09 -11.92 -4.57
N LYS A 105 4.79 -12.89 -5.17
CA LYS A 105 4.38 -13.53 -6.44
C LYS A 105 2.94 -14.03 -6.44
N LYS A 106 2.43 -14.50 -5.29
CA LYS A 106 1.05 -15.00 -5.12
C LYS A 106 -0.01 -13.93 -5.34
N ARG A 107 0.35 -12.64 -5.26
CA ARG A 107 -0.52 -11.48 -5.52
C ARG A 107 -0.19 -10.80 -6.85
N ARG A 108 0.40 -11.51 -7.80
CA ARG A 108 0.53 -11.08 -9.21
C ARG A 108 -0.42 -11.88 -10.11
N GLY A 109 -0.55 -11.45 -11.37
CA GLY A 109 -1.37 -12.11 -12.38
C GLY A 109 -2.78 -11.52 -12.52
N LYS A 110 -3.56 -12.11 -13.43
CA LYS A 110 -4.82 -11.55 -13.99
C LYS A 110 -5.80 -10.94 -12.99
N LEU A 111 -5.98 -11.55 -11.81
CA LEU A 111 -6.87 -11.02 -10.78
C LEU A 111 -6.27 -9.82 -10.05
N SER A 112 -4.98 -9.89 -9.73
CA SER A 112 -4.33 -8.94 -8.83
C SER A 112 -3.76 -7.73 -9.55
N ASP A 113 -3.27 -7.92 -10.79
CA ASP A 113 -2.59 -6.86 -11.54
C ASP A 113 -3.43 -5.60 -11.74
N PRO A 114 -4.76 -5.65 -11.95
CA PRO A 114 -5.59 -4.44 -11.95
C PRO A 114 -5.50 -3.64 -10.65
N PHE A 115 -5.53 -4.32 -9.49
CA PHE A 115 -5.41 -3.69 -8.17
C PHE A 115 -3.99 -3.20 -7.89
N ASN A 116 -2.98 -3.96 -8.32
CA ASN A 116 -1.58 -3.56 -8.22
C ASN A 116 -1.32 -2.30 -9.05
N ARG A 117 -1.85 -2.25 -10.27
CA ARG A 117 -1.66 -1.13 -11.20
C ARG A 117 -2.23 0.16 -10.67
N ILE A 118 -3.52 0.15 -10.35
CA ILE A 118 -4.18 1.35 -9.86
C ILE A 118 -3.56 1.86 -8.56
N SER A 119 -3.13 0.96 -7.67
CA SER A 119 -2.51 1.37 -6.40
C SER A 119 -1.10 1.89 -6.62
N ALA A 120 -0.29 1.22 -7.44
CA ALA A 120 1.12 1.58 -7.64
C ALA A 120 1.29 2.87 -8.45
N GLU A 121 0.53 3.06 -9.53
CA GLU A 121 0.64 4.25 -10.38
C GLU A 121 0.24 5.56 -9.68
N ASN A 122 -0.48 5.44 -8.56
CA ASN A 122 -0.97 6.56 -7.76
C ASN A 122 -0.24 6.70 -6.40
N ALA A 123 0.77 5.87 -6.15
CA ALA A 123 1.51 5.91 -4.90
C ALA A 123 2.49 7.09 -4.87
N SER A 124 2.74 7.60 -3.67
CA SER A 124 3.88 8.45 -3.33
C SER A 124 5.08 7.61 -2.86
N TYR A 125 4.84 6.39 -2.40
CA TYR A 125 5.85 5.46 -1.91
C TYR A 125 5.43 4.01 -2.13
N LEU A 126 6.39 3.17 -2.54
CA LEU A 126 6.18 1.75 -2.81
C LEU A 126 7.00 0.89 -1.86
N ILE A 127 6.34 -0.07 -1.21
CA ILE A 127 6.98 -1.13 -0.41
C ILE A 127 6.58 -2.46 -1.03
N VAL A 128 7.54 -3.19 -1.58
CA VAL A 128 7.27 -4.39 -2.38
C VAL A 128 8.09 -5.56 -1.87
N LEU A 129 7.45 -6.69 -1.57
CA LEU A 129 8.15 -7.94 -1.33
C LEU A 129 8.85 -8.36 -2.63
N LYS A 130 10.16 -8.61 -2.56
CA LYS A 130 11.02 -8.72 -3.75
C LYS A 130 10.56 -9.77 -4.77
N ASP A 131 10.03 -10.90 -4.31
CA ASP A 131 9.48 -11.95 -5.18
C ASP A 131 8.18 -11.53 -5.89
N GLY A 132 7.54 -10.45 -5.46
CA GLY A 132 6.38 -9.84 -6.08
C GLY A 132 6.72 -8.97 -7.29
N ASP A 133 8.00 -8.74 -7.58
CA ASP A 133 8.46 -7.91 -8.69
C ASP A 133 9.49 -8.59 -9.60
N GLU A 134 9.42 -9.92 -9.72
CA GLU A 134 10.33 -10.71 -10.58
C GLU A 134 10.31 -10.26 -12.05
N ASP A 135 9.19 -9.70 -12.51
CA ASP A 135 9.01 -9.17 -13.87
C ASP A 135 9.36 -7.68 -14.00
N GLY A 136 9.78 -7.03 -12.91
CA GLY A 136 10.16 -5.61 -12.88
C GLY A 136 8.99 -4.63 -13.04
N TYR A 137 7.75 -5.09 -12.91
CA TYR A 137 6.56 -4.24 -13.04
C TYR A 137 6.56 -3.03 -12.08
N PHE A 138 6.76 -3.24 -10.79
CA PHE A 138 6.79 -2.17 -9.79
C PHE A 138 8.03 -1.28 -9.98
N ALA A 139 9.18 -1.87 -10.34
CA ALA A 139 10.37 -1.11 -10.72
C ALA A 139 10.10 -0.14 -11.87
N GLU A 140 9.40 -0.61 -12.90
CA GLU A 140 9.04 0.20 -14.06
C GLU A 140 8.08 1.33 -13.69
N VAL A 141 7.01 1.01 -12.94
CA VAL A 141 6.06 2.03 -12.44
C VAL A 141 6.78 3.08 -11.59
N ALA A 142 7.65 2.64 -10.68
CA ALA A 142 8.42 3.53 -9.81
C ALA A 142 9.30 4.48 -10.64
N LYS A 143 10.01 3.96 -11.64
CA LYS A 143 10.85 4.75 -12.54
C LYS A 143 10.03 5.75 -13.35
N GLN A 144 8.95 5.32 -13.99
CA GLN A 144 8.12 6.16 -14.86
C GLN A 144 7.45 7.29 -14.08
N LYS A 145 6.97 7.01 -12.87
CA LYS A 145 6.25 7.96 -12.01
C LYS A 145 7.17 8.71 -11.03
N LYS A 146 8.46 8.39 -11.00
CA LYS A 146 9.46 8.92 -10.06
C LYS A 146 9.05 8.69 -8.59
N ILE A 147 8.53 7.50 -8.31
CA ILE A 147 8.11 7.07 -6.98
C ILE A 147 9.28 6.37 -6.29
N ALA A 148 9.51 6.66 -5.01
CA ALA A 148 10.48 5.91 -4.23
C ALA A 148 9.97 4.47 -3.97
N LEU A 149 10.80 3.49 -4.29
CA LEU A 149 10.53 2.06 -4.16
C LEU A 149 11.53 1.43 -3.21
N ILE A 150 11.03 0.74 -2.20
CA ILE A 150 11.81 -0.14 -1.35
C ILE A 150 11.37 -1.58 -1.56
N TYR A 151 12.36 -2.44 -1.74
CA TYR A 151 12.17 -3.88 -1.66
C TYR A 151 12.40 -4.36 -0.23
N ILE A 152 11.51 -5.24 0.22
CA ILE A 152 11.69 -6.04 1.42
C ILE A 152 11.92 -7.50 1.00
N GLU A 153 12.75 -8.21 1.75
CA GLU A 153 13.01 -9.65 1.52
C GLU A 153 12.02 -10.50 2.34
N LYS A 154 11.53 -9.97 3.47
CA LYS A 154 10.58 -10.63 4.36
C LYS A 154 9.47 -9.70 4.77
N ILE A 155 8.26 -10.25 4.92
CA ILE A 155 7.06 -9.49 5.32
C ILE A 155 7.26 -8.71 6.62
N MET A 156 8.02 -9.26 7.58
CA MET A 156 8.27 -8.59 8.87
C MET A 156 8.98 -7.24 8.74
N GLU A 157 9.85 -7.09 7.73
CA GLU A 157 10.60 -5.85 7.46
C GLU A 157 9.65 -4.70 7.10
N ALA A 158 8.44 -5.01 6.59
CA ALA A 158 7.44 -3.98 6.33
C ALA A 158 7.08 -3.18 7.59
N GLY A 159 7.11 -3.81 8.78
CA GLY A 159 6.89 -3.11 10.05
C GLY A 159 7.99 -2.09 10.36
N ASP A 160 9.25 -2.46 10.10
CA ASP A 160 10.41 -1.59 10.31
C ASP A 160 10.42 -0.41 9.32
N ILE A 161 10.05 -0.66 8.06
CA ILE A 161 9.89 0.39 7.06
C ILE A 161 8.76 1.35 7.44
N LEU A 162 7.59 0.84 7.84
CA LEU A 162 6.49 1.69 8.33
C LEU A 162 6.94 2.54 9.51
N LYS A 163 7.64 1.94 10.49
CA LYS A 163 8.19 2.67 11.63
C LYS A 163 9.09 3.82 11.17
N THR A 164 9.99 3.55 10.23
CA THR A 164 10.93 4.56 9.69
C THR A 164 10.19 5.70 9.00
N VAL A 165 9.24 5.37 8.13
CA VAL A 165 8.47 6.34 7.33
C VAL A 165 7.56 7.23 8.18
N PHE A 166 7.01 6.71 9.28
CA PHE A 166 6.04 7.44 10.14
C PHE A 166 6.64 8.02 11.43
N ILE A 167 7.81 7.57 11.91
CA ILE A 167 8.43 8.06 13.16
C ILE A 167 9.56 9.07 12.91
N ASN A 168 10.12 9.16 11.70
CA ASN A 168 11.15 10.17 11.36
C ASN A 168 10.63 11.64 11.34
N GLN A 169 9.58 11.95 12.09
CA GLN A 169 9.07 13.31 12.28
C GLN A 169 9.63 14.01 13.53
N THR A 170 10.62 13.43 14.21
CA THR A 170 11.30 14.08 15.33
C THR A 170 12.53 14.88 14.87
N LYS A 171 12.27 16.14 14.50
CA LYS A 171 13.01 17.29 15.03
C LYS A 171 12.17 18.55 14.94
#